data_AF-A0A956BYJ2-F1
#
_entry.id   AF-A0A956BYJ2-F1
#
_cell.length_a   1.000
_cell.length_b   1.000
_cell.length_c   1.000
_cell.angle_alpha   90.00
_cell.angle_beta   90.00
_cell.angle_gamma   90.00
#
_symmetry.space_group_name_H-M   'P 1'
#
loop_
_entity.id
_entity.type
_entity.pdbx_description
1 polymer ?
#
loop_
_entity_poly.entity_id
_entity_poly.type
_entity_poly.pdbx_seq_one_letter_code
_entity_poly.pdbx_strand_id
1 'polypeptide(L)'
;ERRGGPSMAMDRYRMEVGSSHGVEPRHIVGAIAGETGLRGKDIGKVELHAEHSFVELPPGMPTPILKKLQRAWVAERQLRIKKASG
;
A
#
# COMPACT_ATOMS: atom_id res chain seq x y z
N GLU A 1 13.14 25.31 2.22
CA GLU A 1 12.95 24.51 1.00
C GLU A 1 12.96 23.00 1.24
N ARG A 2 12.14 22.31 0.45
CA ARG A 2 11.72 20.91 0.51
C ARG A 2 12.90 19.93 0.31
N ARG A 3 13.20 19.08 1.29
CA ARG A 3 13.98 17.86 1.05
C ARG A 3 13.06 16.80 0.46
N GLY A 4 12.72 16.92 -0.81
CA GLY A 4 12.41 15.74 -1.61
C GLY A 4 13.68 14.90 -1.66
N GLY A 5 13.79 13.91 -0.77
CA GLY A 5 14.81 12.87 -0.88
C GLY A 5 14.74 12.22 -2.26
N PRO A 6 15.81 11.55 -2.73
CA PRO A 6 15.89 11.02 -4.08
C PRO A 6 14.58 10.33 -4.41
N SER A 7 14.03 10.64 -5.58
CA SER A 7 12.90 9.94 -6.17
C SER A 7 13.28 8.47 -6.33
N MET A 8 13.28 7.72 -5.23
CA MET A 8 13.20 6.27 -5.24
C MET A 8 11.97 6.01 -6.07
N ALA A 9 12.14 5.33 -7.20
CA ALA A 9 11.08 5.08 -8.15
C ALA A 9 9.99 4.27 -7.46
N MET A 10 9.03 4.92 -6.80
CA MET A 10 7.99 4.21 -6.07
C MET A 10 6.94 3.71 -7.04
N ASP A 11 6.56 2.46 -6.89
CA ASP A 11 5.42 1.90 -7.58
C ASP A 11 4.15 2.23 -6.79
N ARG A 12 3.17 2.79 -7.48
CA ARG A 12 1.87 3.07 -6.91
C ARG A 12 0.99 1.83 -7.02
N TYR A 13 0.31 1.50 -5.94
CA TYR A 13 -0.60 0.36 -5.87
C TYR A 13 -1.99 0.81 -5.45
N ARG A 14 -3.02 0.25 -6.09
CA ARG A 14 -4.44 0.46 -5.76
C ARG A 14 -4.96 -0.73 -4.96
N MET A 15 -5.82 -0.46 -3.99
CA MET A 15 -6.53 -1.46 -3.20
C MET A 15 -8.03 -1.15 -3.18
N GLU A 16 -8.87 -2.19 -3.20
CA GLU A 16 -10.35 -2.08 -3.23
C GLU A 16 -10.94 -1.93 -1.81
N VAL A 17 -10.24 -1.13 -1.01
CA VAL A 17 -10.54 -0.85 0.39
C VAL A 17 -10.31 0.64 0.60
N GLY A 18 -11.19 1.29 1.36
CA GLY A 18 -11.21 2.74 1.52
C GLY A 18 -11.81 3.16 2.86
N SER A 19 -11.90 4.46 3.08
CA SER A 19 -12.38 5.05 4.34
C SER A 19 -13.81 4.66 4.68
N SER A 20 -14.68 4.47 3.67
CA SER A 20 -16.07 4.05 3.89
C SER A 20 -16.17 2.66 4.49
N HIS A 21 -15.09 1.89 4.44
CA HIS A 21 -14.98 0.56 5.03
C HIS A 21 -14.38 0.58 6.44
N GLY A 22 -14.16 1.76 7.04
CA GLY A 22 -13.53 1.89 8.36
C GLY A 22 -12.01 1.66 8.34
N VAL A 23 -11.38 1.71 7.16
CA VAL A 23 -9.93 1.49 7.03
C VAL A 23 -9.19 2.81 7.16
N GLU A 24 -8.13 2.79 7.95
CA GLU A 24 -7.24 3.92 8.15
C GLU A 24 -5.90 3.66 7.45
N PRO A 25 -5.13 4.72 7.14
CA PRO A 25 -3.81 4.58 6.54
C PRO A 25 -2.89 3.65 7.36
N ARG A 26 -2.96 3.74 8.70
CA ARG A 26 -2.19 2.89 9.61
C ARG A 26 -2.47 1.40 9.42
N HIS A 27 -3.72 1.03 9.11
CA HIS A 27 -4.11 -0.36 8.91
C HIS A 27 -3.52 -0.91 7.62
N ILE A 28 -3.53 -0.10 6.56
CA ILE A 28 -2.91 -0.43 5.26
C ILE A 28 -1.40 -0.58 5.44
N VAL A 29 -0.74 0.38 6.08
CA VAL A 29 0.70 0.35 6.36
C VAL A 29 1.06 -0.89 7.16
N GLY A 30 0.30 -1.22 8.21
CA GLY A 30 0.53 -2.41 9.03
C GLY A 30 0.38 -3.72 8.26
N ALA A 31 -0.66 -3.85 7.44
CA ALA A 31 -0.86 -5.04 6.61
C ALA A 31 0.27 -5.24 5.60
N ILE A 32 0.71 -4.15 4.95
CA ILE A 32 1.81 -4.23 3.98
C ILE A 32 3.14 -4.53 4.69
N ALA A 33 3.42 -3.84 5.79
CA ALA A 33 4.62 -4.06 6.59
C ALA A 33 4.71 -5.53 7.07
N GLY A 34 3.59 -6.10 7.52
CA GLY A 34 3.53 -7.49 7.96
C GLY A 34 3.85 -8.50 6.86
N GLU A 35 3.34 -8.29 5.64
CA GLU A 35 3.51 -9.24 4.53
C GLU A 35 4.86 -9.09 3.79
N THR A 36 5.41 -7.88 3.79
CA THR A 36 6.62 -7.53 3.01
C THR A 36 7.87 -7.44 3.88
N GLY A 37 7.71 -7.24 5.20
CA GLY A 37 8.79 -6.86 6.11
C GLY A 37 9.25 -5.41 5.99
N LEU A 38 8.60 -4.59 5.15
CA LEU A 38 8.88 -3.16 5.01
C LEU A 38 8.50 -2.41 6.28
N ARG A 39 9.22 -1.36 6.63
CA ARG A 39 8.83 -0.48 7.73
C ARG A 39 7.99 0.67 7.18
N GLY A 40 7.19 1.31 8.04
CA GLY A 40 6.38 2.47 7.64
C GLY A 40 7.18 3.64 7.04
N LYS A 41 8.51 3.69 7.25
CA LYS A 41 9.41 4.66 6.59
C LYS A 41 9.78 4.30 5.15
N ASP A 42 9.69 3.02 4.78
CA ASP A 42 9.95 2.53 3.44
C ASP A 42 8.66 2.59 2.58
N ILE A 43 7.51 2.62 3.23
CA ILE A 43 6.20 2.85 2.62
C ILE A 43 6.04 4.37 2.43
N GLY A 44 5.72 4.78 1.21
CA GLY A 44 5.52 6.18 0.84
C GLY A 44 4.14 6.71 1.26
N LYS A 45 3.57 7.60 0.44
CA LYS A 45 2.28 8.19 0.73
C LYS A 45 1.16 7.14 0.62
N VAL A 46 0.23 7.20 1.56
CA VAL A 46 -1.04 6.46 1.50
C VAL A 46 -2.16 7.46 1.25
N GLU A 47 -2.92 7.24 0.18
CA GLU A 47 -4.08 8.04 -0.19
C GLU A 47 -5.35 7.21 -0.02
N LEU A 48 -6.11 7.55 1.00
CA LEU A 48 -7.36 6.87 1.35
C LEU A 48 -8.52 7.58 0.64
N HIS A 49 -9.26 6.87 -0.21
CA HIS A 49 -10.52 7.36 -0.80
C HIS A 49 -11.71 6.64 -0.16
N ALA A 50 -12.94 7.02 -0.51
CA ALA A 50 -14.15 6.42 0.05
C ALA A 50 -14.21 4.90 -0.18
N GLU A 51 -14.06 4.46 -1.43
CA GLU A 51 -14.22 3.05 -1.81
C GLU A 51 -12.90 2.31 -2.07
N HIS A 52 -11.83 3.03 -2.40
CA HIS A 52 -10.53 2.47 -2.74
C HIS A 52 -9.41 3.29 -2.11
N SER A 53 -8.17 2.80 -2.18
CA SER A 53 -7.01 3.51 -1.66
C SER A 53 -5.81 3.29 -2.55
N PHE A 54 -4.85 4.22 -2.47
CA PHE A 54 -3.57 4.11 -3.11
C PHE A 54 -2.44 4.12 -2.08
N VAL A 55 -1.38 3.39 -2.37
CA VAL A 55 -0.17 3.36 -1.57
C VAL A 55 1.05 3.35 -2.47
N GLU A 56 2.06 4.12 -2.10
CA GLU A 56 3.37 4.13 -2.75
C GLU A 56 4.30 3.15 -2.05
N LEU A 57 4.85 2.21 -2.80
CA LEU A 57 5.78 1.19 -2.30
C LEU A 57 7.09 1.23 -3.09
N PRO A 58 8.21 0.83 -2.47
CA PRO A 58 9.48 0.79 -3.17
C PRO A 58 9.41 -0.19 -4.35
N PRO A 59 10.15 0.10 -5.44
CA PRO A 59 10.16 -0.74 -6.63
C PRO A 59 10.89 -2.06 -6.33
N GLY A 60 10.61 -3.09 -7.13
CA GLY A 60 11.26 -4.39 -6.99
C GLY A 60 10.56 -5.34 -6.02
N MET A 61 9.29 -5.08 -5.69
CA MET A 61 8.50 -6.02 -4.91
C MET A 61 8.31 -7.33 -5.70
N PRO A 62 8.83 -8.47 -5.20
CA PRO A 62 8.76 -9.73 -5.92
C PRO A 62 7.32 -10.21 -6.03
N THR A 63 6.96 -10.79 -7.18
CA THR A 63 5.65 -11.38 -7.46
C THR A 63 5.05 -12.23 -6.33
N PRO A 64 5.79 -13.09 -5.60
CA PRO A 64 5.25 -13.82 -4.45
C PRO A 64 4.74 -12.90 -3.32
N ILE A 65 5.42 -11.80 -3.04
CA ILE A 65 4.98 -10.83 -2.02
C ILE A 65 3.72 -10.09 -2.50
N LEU A 66 3.66 -9.73 -3.78
CA LEU A 66 2.44 -9.15 -4.35
C LEU A 66 1.23 -10.11 -4.22
N LYS A 67 1.44 -11.41 -4.48
CA LYS A 67 0.39 -12.44 -4.30
C LYS A 67 -0.04 -12.59 -2.83
N LYS A 68 0.90 -12.46 -1.88
CA LYS A 68 0.60 -12.43 -0.44
C LYS A 68 -0.28 -11.24 -0.10
N LEU A 69 0.12 -10.03 -0.50
CA LEU A 69 -0.65 -8.81 -0.29
C LEU A 69 -2.04 -8.85 -0.95
N GLN A 70 -2.20 -9.49 -2.10
CA GLN A 70 -3.52 -9.69 -2.73
C GLN A 70 -4.48 -10.51 -1.87
N ARG A 71 -3.93 -11.43 -1.07
CA ARG A 71 -4.67 -12.32 -0.16
C ARG A 71 -4.69 -11.80 1.28
N ALA A 72 -3.93 -10.75 1.59
CA ALA A 72 -3.88 -10.13 2.90
C ALA A 72 -5.21 -9.48 3.25
N TRP A 73 -5.51 -9.46 4.54
CA TRP A 73 -6.76 -8.94 5.09
C TRP A 73 -6.49 -7.68 5.92
N VAL A 74 -7.35 -6.68 5.76
CA VAL A 74 -7.37 -5.49 6.58
C VAL A 74 -8.81 -5.13 6.88
N ALA A 75 -9.14 -4.93 8.15
CA ALA A 75 -10.50 -4.59 8.59
C ALA A 75 -11.58 -5.45 7.88
N GLU A 76 -11.45 -6.77 8.01
CA GLU A 76 -12.42 -7.76 7.48
C GLU A 76 -12.55 -7.79 5.95
N ARG A 77 -11.65 -7.13 5.21
CA ARG A 77 -11.64 -7.11 3.75
C ARG A 77 -10.29 -7.51 3.19
N GLN A 78 -10.31 -8.21 2.07
CA GLN A 78 -9.08 -8.48 1.33
C GLN A 78 -8.57 -7.20 0.69
N LEU A 79 -7.27 -6.93 0.84
CA LEU A 79 -6.60 -5.77 0.22
C LEU A 79 -6.85 -5.73 -1.29
N ARG A 80 -6.81 -6.91 -1.94
CA ARG A 80 -6.85 -7.05 -3.39
C ARG A 80 -5.95 -6.04 -4.10
N ILE A 81 -4.73 -5.91 -3.60
CA ILE A 81 -3.78 -4.92 -4.10
C ILE A 81 -3.44 -5.20 -5.57
N LYS A 82 -3.41 -4.15 -6.38
CA LYS A 82 -3.02 -4.20 -7.79
C LYS A 82 -2.05 -3.06 -8.06
N LYS A 83 -1.09 -3.29 -8.96
CA LYS A 83 -0.23 -2.21 -9.44
C LYS A 83 -1.13 -1.19 -10.14
N ALA A 84 -1.12 0.05 -9.66
CA ALA A 84 -1.82 1.15 -10.30
C ALA A 84 -0.95 1.54 -11.49
N SER A 85 -1.21 0.94 -12.65
CA SER A 85 -0.68 1.48 -13.90
C SER A 85 -1.29 2.86 -14.10
N GLY A 86 -0.44 3.88 -14.02
CA GLY A 86 -0.60 5.08 -14.82
C GLY A 86 -0.08 4.80 -16.22
#